data_AF-A0A1Q6L8N2-F1
#
_entry.id   AF-A0A1Q6L8N2-F1
#
_cell.length_a   1.000
_cell.length_b   1.000
_cell.length_c   1.000
_cell.angle_alpha   90.00
_cell.angle_beta   90.00
_cell.angle_gamma   90.00
#
_symmetry.space_group_name_H-M   'P 1'
#
loop_
_entity.id
_entity.type
_entity.pdbx_description
1 polymer ?
#
loop_
_entity_poly.entity_id
_entity_poly.type
_entity_poly.pdbx_seq_one_letter_code
_entity_poly.pdbx_strand_id
1 'polypeptide(L)'
;MLREFMKRLFNRQDKTTKVVNQIDEVYKKSLEDDEIKDAEQSAAQKVIEYVRKNPENAIEILKGILEKDEIPNKVFEKAATEISEIDDIPDKVIPKAVADSEVNVSDKIIENIIENGSVNRPEKIELINNIDDEELKQKKVEEELKQIYQNCEKTSELELVHKLETIRIVQKNPIIEKLEEMIVAKRMALNYRDFGGTKISTLARYLPVDKMIEVNIPEMVCNEYEKIKEEEKNKVDKSSLKTQILQEIAKKVANSYQEVGEFVIPQSRNMTQLTRKEEENFIKSIQTYVRKKLRATDITSIRDQIRGRDTNMLLKQYIEKMKRLPKAQLEMFIHNIGELVENNEELTVYKELKDSGMIENLQKFSDDKRKDYIKVLNDTVQKRVEEKSHNNPNDKQTPNDEPEI
;
A
#
# COMPACT_ATOMS: atom_id res chain seq x y z
N MET A 1 33.21 -17.93 -12.54
CA MET A 1 31.99 -17.10 -12.42
C MET A 1 31.75 -16.57 -11.00
N LEU A 2 31.38 -17.38 -9.99
CA LEU A 2 31.09 -16.87 -8.63
C LEU A 2 32.29 -16.20 -7.92
N ARG A 3 33.49 -16.77 -8.07
CA ARG A 3 34.73 -16.24 -7.47
C ARG A 3 35.17 -14.89 -8.05
N GLU A 4 35.00 -14.70 -9.36
CA GLU A 4 35.29 -13.41 -10.03
C GLU A 4 34.23 -12.36 -9.72
N PHE A 5 32.96 -12.77 -9.61
CA PHE A 5 31.86 -11.90 -9.19
C PHE A 5 32.08 -11.36 -7.77
N MET A 6 32.39 -12.24 -6.81
CA MET A 6 32.74 -11.85 -5.44
C MET A 6 33.95 -10.92 -5.41
N LYS A 7 35.02 -11.22 -6.16
CA LYS A 7 36.23 -10.39 -6.18
C LYS A 7 35.98 -8.99 -6.78
N ARG A 8 35.09 -8.87 -7.77
CA ARG A 8 34.64 -7.57 -8.31
C ARG A 8 33.78 -6.80 -7.31
N LEU A 9 32.94 -7.49 -6.54
CA LEU A 9 32.05 -6.89 -5.54
C LEU A 9 32.83 -6.34 -4.33
N PHE A 10 33.76 -7.13 -3.78
CA PHE A 10 34.68 -6.68 -2.72
C PHE A 10 35.59 -5.52 -3.17
N ASN A 11 36.13 -5.57 -4.39
CA ASN A 11 36.94 -4.47 -4.93
C ASN A 11 36.14 -3.19 -5.17
N ARG A 12 34.82 -3.29 -5.42
CA ARG A 12 33.93 -2.13 -5.54
C ARG A 12 33.67 -1.50 -4.17
N GLN A 13 33.31 -2.30 -3.17
CA GLN A 13 33.14 -1.82 -1.79
C GLN A 13 34.38 -1.10 -1.27
N ASP A 14 35.59 -1.67 -1.43
CA ASP A 14 36.84 -1.05 -0.98
C ASP A 14 37.15 0.28 -1.70
N LYS A 15 36.72 0.43 -2.96
CA LYS A 15 36.83 1.71 -3.69
C LYS A 15 35.84 2.75 -3.18
N THR A 16 34.59 2.34 -2.94
CA THR A 16 33.55 3.25 -2.42
C THR A 16 33.88 3.75 -1.03
N THR A 17 34.37 2.90 -0.12
CA THR A 17 34.80 3.32 1.22
C THR A 17 35.93 4.35 1.18
N LYS A 18 36.90 4.19 0.26
CA LYS A 18 37.96 5.19 0.05
C LYS A 18 37.40 6.54 -0.43
N VAL A 19 36.43 6.51 -1.33
CA VAL A 19 35.75 7.72 -1.82
C VAL A 19 35.01 8.42 -0.68
N VAL A 20 34.24 7.69 0.13
CA VAL A 20 33.50 8.24 1.28
C VAL A 20 34.47 8.86 2.30
N ASN A 21 35.58 8.21 2.61
CA ASN A 21 36.60 8.76 3.52
C ASN A 21 37.24 10.04 2.96
N GLN A 22 37.45 10.13 1.64
CA GLN A 22 37.94 11.36 1.02
C GLN A 22 36.93 12.50 1.11
N ILE A 23 35.63 12.19 1.03
CA ILE A 23 34.57 13.19 1.18
C ILE A 23 34.47 13.67 2.63
N ASP A 24 34.61 12.77 3.61
CA ASP A 24 34.76 13.11 5.04
C ASP A 24 35.97 14.01 5.30
N GLU A 25 37.13 13.70 4.70
CA GLU A 25 38.32 14.56 4.79
C GLU A 25 38.09 15.96 4.18
N VAL A 26 37.41 16.05 3.04
CA VAL A 26 37.06 17.34 2.43
C VAL A 26 36.14 18.12 3.37
N TYR A 27 35.11 17.48 3.91
CA TYR A 27 34.20 18.11 4.87
C TYR A 27 34.94 18.66 6.09
N LYS A 28 35.80 17.84 6.73
CA LYS A 28 36.59 18.24 7.90
C LYS A 28 37.56 19.39 7.60
N LYS A 29 38.28 19.33 6.47
CA LYS A 29 39.17 20.43 6.05
C LYS A 29 38.40 21.71 5.79
N SER A 30 37.22 21.61 5.19
CA SER A 30 36.36 22.76 4.94
C SER A 30 35.77 23.39 6.21
N LEU A 31 35.67 22.65 7.31
CA LEU A 31 35.28 23.22 8.61
C LEU A 31 36.42 24.01 9.27
N GLU A 32 37.67 23.68 8.96
CA GLU A 32 38.87 24.32 9.51
C GLU A 32 39.35 25.53 8.68
N ASP A 33 38.78 25.72 7.49
CA ASP A 33 39.15 26.77 6.54
C ASP A 33 38.15 27.93 6.59
N ASP A 34 38.58 29.05 7.19
CA ASP A 34 37.78 30.27 7.34
C ASP A 34 37.36 30.90 6.00
N GLU A 35 38.01 30.55 4.87
CA GLU A 35 37.62 31.01 3.54
C GLU A 35 36.40 30.24 2.98
N ILE A 36 36.13 29.04 3.48
CA ILE A 36 35.02 28.19 3.04
C ILE A 36 33.77 28.49 3.87
N LYS A 37 32.77 29.10 3.21
CA LYS A 37 31.51 29.52 3.86
C LYS A 37 30.52 28.37 4.09
N ASP A 38 30.68 27.26 3.39
CA ASP A 38 29.76 26.12 3.43
C ASP A 38 30.52 24.80 3.21
N ALA A 39 30.93 24.19 4.32
CA ALA A 39 31.64 22.91 4.31
C ALA A 39 30.77 21.77 3.76
N GLU A 40 29.46 21.81 4.01
CA GLU A 40 28.54 20.79 3.52
C GLU A 40 28.40 20.86 1.99
N GLN A 41 28.32 22.07 1.43
CA GLN A 41 28.30 22.27 -0.02
C GLN A 41 29.61 21.82 -0.67
N SER A 42 30.74 22.09 -0.02
CA SER A 42 32.06 21.67 -0.52
C SER A 42 32.17 20.14 -0.58
N ALA A 43 31.70 19.45 0.46
CA ALA A 43 31.63 17.99 0.48
C ALA A 43 30.62 17.46 -0.56
N ALA A 44 29.45 18.08 -0.70
CA ALA A 44 28.43 17.70 -1.68
C ALA A 44 28.93 17.81 -3.12
N GLN A 45 29.65 18.90 -3.46
CA GLN A 45 30.31 19.04 -4.77
C GLN A 45 31.29 17.90 -5.04
N LYS A 46 31.99 17.42 -4.01
CA LYS A 46 32.88 16.27 -4.14
C LYS A 46 32.13 14.96 -4.40
N VAL A 47 30.99 14.75 -3.72
CA VAL A 47 30.09 13.63 -4.00
C VAL A 47 29.66 13.64 -5.46
N ILE A 48 29.16 14.79 -5.94
CA ILE A 48 28.68 14.96 -7.32
C ILE A 48 29.78 14.67 -8.34
N GLU A 49 31.01 15.15 -8.10
CA GLU A 49 32.16 14.89 -8.96
C GLU A 49 32.44 13.38 -9.09
N TYR A 50 32.40 12.64 -7.97
CA TYR A 50 32.65 11.20 -7.97
C TYR A 50 31.54 10.42 -8.64
N VAL A 51 30.29 10.79 -8.38
CA VAL A 51 29.11 10.18 -8.99
C VAL A 51 29.11 10.39 -10.50
N ARG A 52 29.37 11.62 -10.99
CA ARG A 52 29.48 11.90 -12.43
C ARG A 52 30.56 11.07 -13.11
N LYS A 53 31.70 10.89 -12.45
CA LYS A 53 32.82 10.10 -13.00
C LYS A 53 32.58 8.59 -12.96
N ASN A 54 31.71 8.11 -12.06
CA ASN A 54 31.47 6.69 -11.81
C ASN A 54 29.98 6.42 -11.54
N PRO A 55 29.09 6.67 -12.51
CA PRO A 55 27.64 6.56 -12.30
C PRO A 55 27.20 5.15 -11.90
N GLU A 56 27.98 4.11 -12.24
CA GLU A 56 27.72 2.73 -11.84
C GLU A 56 27.91 2.45 -10.35
N ASN A 57 28.62 3.31 -9.62
CA ASN A 57 28.82 3.21 -8.17
C ASN A 57 28.02 4.28 -7.40
N ALA A 58 27.17 5.04 -8.08
CA ALA A 58 26.47 6.19 -7.51
C ALA A 58 25.64 5.83 -6.26
N ILE A 59 24.89 4.73 -6.33
CA ILE A 59 24.08 4.23 -5.21
C ILE A 59 24.96 3.98 -3.99
N GLU A 60 26.08 3.27 -4.16
CA GLU A 60 26.93 2.90 -3.03
C GLU A 60 27.69 4.10 -2.45
N ILE A 61 28.06 5.07 -3.29
CA ILE A 61 28.65 6.32 -2.83
C ILE A 61 27.65 7.08 -1.97
N LEU A 62 26.44 7.30 -2.49
CA LEU A 62 25.37 8.03 -1.79
C LEU A 62 24.95 7.34 -0.49
N LYS A 63 24.78 6.01 -0.53
CA LYS A 63 24.53 5.18 0.65
C LYS A 63 25.64 5.34 1.69
N GLY A 64 26.90 5.25 1.25
CA GLY A 64 28.04 5.42 2.15
C GLY A 64 28.14 6.81 2.77
N ILE A 65 27.62 7.87 2.13
CA ILE A 65 27.50 9.19 2.74
C ILE A 65 26.44 9.20 3.85
N LEU A 66 25.29 8.57 3.62
CA LEU A 66 24.22 8.48 4.63
C LEU A 66 24.69 7.70 5.87
N GLU A 67 25.44 6.62 5.67
CA GLU A 67 25.88 5.72 6.75
C GLU A 67 27.12 6.19 7.52
N LYS A 68 27.73 7.31 7.09
CA LYS A 68 28.95 7.82 7.72
C LYS A 68 28.60 8.90 8.74
N ASP A 69 28.56 8.52 10.01
CA ASP A 69 28.19 9.40 11.14
C ASP A 69 28.95 10.74 11.19
N GLU A 70 30.20 10.77 10.73
CA GLU A 70 31.01 12.00 10.72
C GLU A 70 30.62 12.99 9.61
N ILE A 71 29.85 12.55 8.61
CA ILE A 71 29.34 13.39 7.52
C ILE A 71 27.87 13.71 7.84
N PRO A 72 27.47 14.98 7.96
CA PRO A 72 26.08 15.30 8.19
C PRO A 72 25.23 14.94 6.96
N ASN A 73 24.06 14.36 7.19
CA ASN A 73 23.12 13.97 6.11
C ASN A 73 22.71 15.15 5.20
N LYS A 74 22.95 16.40 5.64
CA LYS A 74 22.79 17.60 4.80
C LYS A 74 23.69 17.61 3.57
N VAL A 75 24.86 16.96 3.63
CA VAL A 75 25.75 16.72 2.47
C VAL A 75 25.04 15.84 1.44
N PHE A 76 24.41 14.74 1.89
CA PHE A 76 23.60 13.89 1.02
C PHE A 76 22.44 14.67 0.42
N GLU A 77 21.69 15.45 1.21
CA GLU A 77 20.56 16.25 0.73
C GLU A 77 20.97 17.19 -0.43
N LYS A 78 22.06 17.95 -0.24
CA LYS A 78 22.59 18.87 -1.26
C LYS A 78 23.06 18.11 -2.51
N ALA A 79 23.82 17.02 -2.33
CA ALA A 79 24.31 16.22 -3.43
C ALA A 79 23.18 15.56 -4.22
N ALA A 80 22.19 14.97 -3.55
CA ALA A 80 21.04 14.33 -4.17
C ALA A 80 20.19 15.34 -4.97
N THR A 81 19.97 16.53 -4.41
CA THR A 81 19.24 17.61 -5.10
C THR A 81 19.91 17.98 -6.42
N GLU A 82 21.22 18.25 -6.42
CA GLU A 82 21.96 18.56 -7.65
C GLU A 82 22.10 17.34 -8.58
N ILE A 83 22.22 16.14 -8.04
CA ILE A 83 22.33 14.89 -8.84
C ILE A 83 21.07 14.64 -9.65
N SER A 84 19.89 14.96 -9.11
CA SER A 84 18.61 14.81 -9.80
C SER A 84 18.49 15.66 -11.08
N GLU A 85 19.36 16.65 -11.27
CA GLU A 85 19.40 17.50 -12.47
C GLU A 85 20.34 16.98 -13.57
N ILE A 86 21.05 15.87 -13.33
CA ILE A 86 22.08 15.35 -14.23
C ILE A 86 21.50 14.21 -15.08
N ASP A 87 21.24 14.49 -16.36
CA ASP A 87 20.65 13.53 -17.32
C ASP A 87 21.41 12.19 -17.44
N ASP A 88 22.72 12.18 -17.21
CA ASP A 88 23.56 10.98 -17.32
C ASP A 88 23.45 10.04 -16.09
N ILE A 89 22.78 10.47 -15.03
CA ILE A 89 22.60 9.67 -13.80
C ILE A 89 21.19 9.08 -13.80
N PRO A 90 21.02 7.76 -13.66
CA PRO A 90 19.70 7.15 -13.63
C PRO A 90 18.85 7.62 -12.43
N ASP A 91 17.60 7.99 -12.68
CA ASP A 91 16.67 8.51 -11.65
C ASP A 91 16.53 7.59 -10.43
N LYS A 92 16.64 6.28 -10.61
CA LYS A 92 16.56 5.29 -9.51
C LYS A 92 17.70 5.37 -8.50
N VAL A 93 18.76 6.15 -8.77
CA VAL A 93 19.97 6.18 -7.93
C VAL A 93 19.66 6.75 -6.54
N ILE A 94 18.94 7.87 -6.46
CA ILE A 94 18.68 8.55 -5.19
C ILE A 94 17.68 7.75 -4.32
N PRO A 95 16.49 7.33 -4.82
CA PRO A 95 15.55 6.58 -3.99
C PRO A 95 16.12 5.24 -3.54
N LYS A 96 16.91 4.58 -4.39
CA LYS A 96 17.54 3.32 -4.03
C LYS A 96 18.63 3.50 -2.97
N ALA A 97 19.41 4.57 -3.02
CA ALA A 97 20.38 4.86 -1.96
C ALA A 97 19.68 5.12 -0.61
N VAL A 98 18.54 5.82 -0.62
CA VAL A 98 17.71 6.01 0.59
C VAL A 98 17.15 4.68 1.09
N ALA A 99 16.56 3.87 0.20
CA ALA A 99 15.93 2.61 0.57
C ALA A 99 16.91 1.51 1.03
N ASP A 100 18.10 1.47 0.43
CA ASP A 100 19.13 0.46 0.75
C ASP A 100 20.03 0.88 1.94
N SER A 101 19.84 2.08 2.48
CA SER A 101 20.59 2.63 3.62
C SER A 101 20.29 1.85 4.92
N GLU A 102 21.32 1.53 5.69
CA GLU A 102 21.16 0.92 7.02
C GLU A 102 20.73 1.93 8.08
N VAL A 103 20.90 3.23 7.81
CA VAL A 103 20.44 4.32 8.69
C VAL A 103 19.13 4.89 8.19
N ASN A 104 18.28 5.30 9.15
CA ASN A 104 17.04 5.99 8.83
C ASN A 104 17.33 7.40 8.31
N VAL A 105 16.86 7.70 7.09
CA VAL A 105 16.98 9.01 6.49
C VAL A 105 15.83 9.88 6.97
N SER A 106 16.13 11.03 7.57
CA SER A 106 15.09 11.93 8.09
C SER A 106 14.10 12.34 7.00
N ASP A 107 12.81 12.28 7.33
CA ASP A 107 11.71 12.73 6.46
C ASP A 107 11.91 14.14 5.89
N LYS A 108 12.55 15.04 6.66
CA LYS A 108 12.85 16.41 6.20
C LYS A 108 13.84 16.43 5.03
N ILE A 109 14.80 15.51 5.00
CA ILE A 109 15.76 15.39 3.90
C ILE A 109 15.05 14.88 2.65
N ILE A 110 14.22 13.84 2.82
CA ILE A 110 13.42 13.27 1.73
C ILE A 110 12.49 14.35 1.15
N GLU A 111 11.82 15.11 2.01
CA GLU A 111 10.96 16.24 1.62
C GLU A 111 11.75 17.32 0.85
N ASN A 112 12.92 17.72 1.33
CA ASN A 112 13.74 18.73 0.67
C ASN A 112 14.19 18.28 -0.73
N ILE A 113 14.58 17.02 -0.90
CA ILE A 113 14.96 16.45 -2.22
C ILE A 113 13.75 16.49 -3.17
N ILE A 114 12.57 16.12 -2.66
CA ILE A 114 11.33 16.14 -3.44
C ILE A 114 10.93 17.55 -3.88
N GLU A 115 11.13 18.55 -3.02
CA GLU A 115 10.69 19.93 -3.26
C GLU A 115 11.67 20.74 -4.10
N ASN A 116 12.97 20.53 -3.91
CA ASN A 116 14.02 21.33 -4.52
C ASN A 116 14.76 20.61 -5.65
N GLY A 117 14.68 19.28 -5.71
CA GLY A 117 15.29 18.48 -6.78
C GLY A 117 14.43 18.43 -8.04
N SER A 118 15.07 18.15 -9.17
CA SER A 118 14.40 17.85 -10.44
C SER A 118 14.00 16.37 -10.55
N VAL A 119 13.48 15.81 -9.44
CA VAL A 119 13.09 14.40 -9.38
C VAL A 119 11.88 14.12 -10.25
N ASN A 120 11.95 13.07 -11.04
CA ASN A 120 10.80 12.69 -11.86
C ASN A 120 9.71 12.00 -11.01
N ARG A 121 8.51 11.81 -11.58
CA ARG A 121 7.39 11.26 -10.81
C ARG A 121 7.67 9.86 -10.23
N PRO A 122 8.15 8.86 -11.00
CA PRO A 122 8.52 7.57 -10.42
C PRO A 122 9.49 7.68 -9.24
N GLU A 123 10.55 8.46 -9.39
CA GLU A 123 11.55 8.70 -8.35
C GLU A 123 10.95 9.34 -7.10
N LYS A 124 10.16 10.40 -7.29
CA LYS A 124 9.45 11.10 -6.22
C LYS A 124 8.57 10.16 -5.40
N ILE A 125 7.92 9.20 -6.05
CA ILE A 125 7.04 8.23 -5.37
C ILE A 125 7.83 7.18 -4.59
N GLU A 126 8.94 6.71 -5.14
CA GLU A 126 9.86 5.85 -4.39
C GLU A 126 10.42 6.58 -3.16
N LEU A 127 10.75 7.87 -3.28
CA LEU A 127 11.15 8.70 -2.14
C LEU A 127 10.02 8.86 -1.11
N ILE A 128 8.80 9.18 -1.53
CA ILE A 128 7.63 9.30 -0.63
C ILE A 128 7.39 8.00 0.15
N ASN A 129 7.61 6.84 -0.48
CA ASN A 129 7.44 5.55 0.19
C ASN A 129 8.47 5.29 1.32
N ASN A 130 9.59 6.02 1.32
CA ASN A 130 10.62 5.96 2.37
C ASN A 130 10.37 6.94 3.53
N ILE A 131 9.32 7.76 3.49
CA ILE A 131 8.94 8.65 4.60
C ILE A 131 8.37 7.81 5.75
N ASP A 132 8.79 8.04 6.99
CA ASP A 132 8.26 7.33 8.16
C ASP A 132 6.99 7.98 8.71
N ASP A 133 6.91 9.32 8.71
CA ASP A 133 5.72 10.07 9.10
C ASP A 133 4.57 9.82 8.13
N GLU A 134 3.59 9.03 8.56
CA GLU A 134 2.40 8.69 7.79
C GLU A 134 1.53 9.90 7.42
N GLU A 135 1.48 10.96 8.25
CA GLU A 135 0.74 12.19 7.92
C GLU A 135 1.42 12.93 6.78
N LEU A 136 2.75 13.09 6.87
CA LEU A 136 3.53 13.71 5.81
C LEU A 136 3.49 12.90 4.51
N LYS A 137 3.66 11.58 4.58
CA LYS A 137 3.55 10.66 3.44
C LYS A 137 2.21 10.83 2.74
N GLN A 138 1.11 10.80 3.49
CA GLN A 138 -0.22 10.96 2.92
C GLN A 138 -0.41 12.34 2.27
N LYS A 139 0.11 13.42 2.88
CA LYS A 139 0.07 14.76 2.29
C LYS A 139 0.81 14.84 0.95
N LYS A 140 2.01 14.26 0.86
CA LYS A 140 2.79 14.23 -0.41
C LYS A 140 2.09 13.41 -1.50
N VAL A 141 1.47 12.29 -1.14
CA VAL A 141 0.63 11.50 -2.08
C VAL A 141 -0.58 12.30 -2.55
N GLU A 142 -1.24 13.03 -1.64
CA GLU A 142 -2.38 13.89 -1.98
C GLU A 142 -1.98 14.98 -2.99
N GLU A 143 -0.81 15.60 -2.80
CA GLU A 143 -0.26 16.60 -3.74
C GLU A 143 -0.04 16.00 -5.15
N GLU A 144 0.54 14.80 -5.25
CA GLU A 144 0.73 14.12 -6.52
C GLU A 144 -0.60 13.75 -7.20
N LEU A 145 -1.56 13.26 -6.44
CA LEU A 145 -2.90 12.98 -6.94
C LEU A 145 -3.60 14.26 -7.44
N LYS A 146 -3.44 15.39 -6.76
CA LYS A 146 -3.97 16.69 -7.22
C LYS A 146 -3.36 17.10 -8.56
N GLN A 147 -2.05 16.89 -8.75
CA GLN A 147 -1.40 17.15 -10.03
C GLN A 147 -1.93 16.23 -11.14
N ILE A 148 -2.16 14.94 -10.85
CA ILE A 148 -2.77 14.00 -11.80
C ILE A 148 -4.17 14.46 -12.16
N TYR A 149 -4.98 14.85 -11.17
CA TYR A 149 -6.32 15.37 -11.38
C TYR A 149 -6.34 16.59 -12.29
N GLN A 150 -5.42 17.55 -12.09
CA GLN A 150 -5.28 18.73 -12.95
C GLN A 150 -4.89 18.36 -14.38
N ASN A 151 -3.97 17.40 -14.56
CA ASN A 151 -3.46 16.98 -15.87
C ASN A 151 -4.26 15.86 -16.54
N CYS A 152 -5.44 15.48 -16.00
CA CYS A 152 -6.26 14.38 -16.51
C CYS A 152 -6.61 14.51 -17.99
N GLU A 153 -6.82 15.73 -18.50
CA GLU A 153 -7.21 15.98 -19.88
C GLU A 153 -6.15 15.53 -20.89
N LYS A 154 -4.87 15.74 -20.57
CA LYS A 154 -3.72 15.38 -21.42
C LYS A 154 -3.25 13.94 -21.24
N THR A 155 -3.84 13.20 -20.29
CA THR A 155 -3.41 11.85 -19.94
C THR A 155 -4.39 10.82 -20.48
N SER A 156 -3.90 9.83 -21.22
CA SER A 156 -4.73 8.70 -21.69
C SER A 156 -5.18 7.81 -20.52
N GLU A 157 -6.20 6.97 -20.72
CA GLU A 157 -6.71 6.11 -19.65
C GLU A 157 -5.68 5.06 -19.19
N LEU A 158 -4.90 4.51 -20.13
CA LEU A 158 -3.86 3.52 -19.82
C LEU A 158 -2.72 4.16 -19.02
N GLU A 159 -2.27 5.34 -19.44
CA GLU A 159 -1.24 6.10 -18.75
C GLU A 159 -1.71 6.57 -17.37
N LEU A 160 -2.99 6.96 -17.26
CA LEU A 160 -3.59 7.35 -15.98
C LEU A 160 -3.61 6.17 -15.01
N VAL A 161 -4.07 5.00 -15.46
CA VAL A 161 -4.08 3.78 -14.65
C VAL A 161 -2.68 3.45 -14.17
N HIS A 162 -1.68 3.49 -15.05
CA HIS A 162 -0.29 3.23 -14.67
C HIS A 162 0.21 4.23 -13.61
N LYS A 163 -0.03 5.54 -13.80
CA LYS A 163 0.35 6.57 -12.82
C LYS A 163 -0.29 6.32 -11.45
N LEU A 164 -1.58 5.99 -11.41
CA LEU A 164 -2.30 5.70 -10.17
C LEU A 164 -1.81 4.40 -9.49
N GLU A 165 -1.44 3.38 -10.27
CA GLU A 165 -0.85 2.14 -9.74
C GLU A 165 0.52 2.39 -9.11
N THR A 166 1.34 3.28 -9.67
CA THR A 166 2.68 3.63 -9.14
C THR A 166 2.61 4.33 -7.79
N ILE A 167 1.66 5.25 -7.59
CA ILE A 167 1.55 6.08 -6.37
C ILE A 167 0.85 5.40 -5.18
N ARG A 168 0.55 4.11 -5.31
CA ARG A 168 -0.31 3.41 -4.36
C ARG A 168 0.41 3.14 -3.04
N ILE A 169 -0.07 3.78 -1.98
CA ILE A 169 0.31 3.48 -0.60
C ILE A 169 -0.58 2.40 0.03
N VAL A 170 -0.04 1.70 1.04
CA VAL A 170 -0.71 0.59 1.73
C VAL A 170 -1.89 1.08 2.56
N GLN A 171 -1.72 2.15 3.33
CA GLN A 171 -2.77 2.76 4.15
C GLN A 171 -3.16 4.10 3.55
N LYS A 172 -4.45 4.27 3.22
CA LYS A 172 -4.98 5.49 2.63
C LYS A 172 -5.94 6.15 3.59
N ASN A 173 -5.84 7.46 3.74
CA ASN A 173 -6.90 8.21 4.39
C ASN A 173 -8.09 8.41 3.42
N PRO A 174 -9.27 8.78 3.94
CA PRO A 174 -10.46 9.00 3.10
C PRO A 174 -10.30 10.11 2.05
N ILE A 175 -9.38 11.05 2.24
CA ILE A 175 -9.12 12.14 1.29
C ILE A 175 -8.46 11.58 0.03
N ILE A 176 -7.43 10.77 0.20
CA ILE A 176 -6.72 10.07 -0.88
C ILE A 176 -7.67 9.16 -1.64
N GLU A 177 -8.44 8.32 -0.94
CA GLU A 177 -9.43 7.42 -1.56
C GLU A 177 -10.43 8.19 -2.43
N LYS A 178 -10.98 9.28 -1.90
CA LYS A 178 -11.94 10.13 -2.61
C LYS A 178 -11.30 10.82 -3.81
N LEU A 179 -10.05 11.26 -3.70
CA LEU A 179 -9.35 11.94 -4.78
C LEU A 179 -9.06 10.99 -5.95
N GLU A 180 -8.67 9.74 -5.65
CA GLU A 180 -8.53 8.68 -6.66
C GLU A 180 -9.84 8.38 -7.39
N GLU A 181 -10.95 8.28 -6.65
CA GLU A 181 -12.29 8.11 -7.22
C GLU A 181 -12.68 9.29 -8.11
N MET A 182 -12.38 10.52 -7.69
CA MET A 182 -12.60 11.74 -8.47
C MET A 182 -11.76 11.80 -9.74
N ILE A 183 -10.50 11.36 -9.70
CA ILE A 183 -9.62 11.28 -10.88
C ILE A 183 -10.21 10.33 -11.93
N VAL A 184 -10.64 9.14 -11.50
CA VAL A 184 -11.30 8.17 -12.40
C VAL A 184 -12.59 8.77 -12.97
N ALA A 185 -13.42 9.39 -12.14
CA ALA A 185 -14.65 10.03 -12.57
C ALA A 185 -14.40 11.15 -13.59
N LYS A 186 -13.39 12.00 -13.37
CA LYS A 186 -13.01 13.08 -14.28
C LYS A 186 -12.55 12.54 -15.63
N ARG A 187 -11.73 11.48 -15.65
CA ARG A 187 -11.30 10.85 -16.91
C ARG A 187 -12.48 10.23 -17.67
N MET A 188 -13.43 9.59 -16.97
CA MET A 188 -14.66 9.08 -17.60
C MET A 188 -15.51 10.21 -18.19
N ALA A 189 -15.62 11.35 -17.50
CA ALA A 189 -16.36 12.52 -17.97
C ALA A 189 -15.72 13.10 -19.25
N LEU A 190 -14.39 13.23 -19.26
CA LEU A 190 -13.63 13.66 -20.45
C LEU A 190 -13.85 12.70 -21.62
N ASN A 191 -13.82 11.39 -21.38
CA ASN A 191 -14.07 10.40 -22.43
C ASN A 191 -15.48 10.52 -23.02
N TYR A 192 -16.48 10.82 -22.17
CA TYR A 192 -17.83 11.08 -22.63
C TYR A 192 -17.91 12.33 -23.50
N ARG A 193 -17.25 13.41 -23.08
CA ARG A 193 -17.19 14.67 -23.84
C ARG A 193 -16.61 14.41 -25.23
N ASP A 194 -15.46 13.73 -25.28
CA ASP A 194 -14.65 13.59 -26.49
C ASP A 194 -15.20 12.51 -27.44
N PHE A 195 -15.74 11.40 -26.90
CA PHE A 195 -16.07 10.19 -27.69
C PHE A 195 -17.48 9.62 -27.43
N GLY A 196 -18.26 10.16 -26.49
CA GLY A 196 -19.57 9.64 -26.12
C GLY A 196 -19.53 8.32 -25.34
N GLY A 197 -18.36 7.87 -24.87
CA GLY A 197 -18.17 6.62 -24.14
C GLY A 197 -17.24 6.77 -22.93
N THR A 198 -17.15 5.75 -22.09
CA THR A 198 -16.53 5.85 -20.75
C THR A 198 -15.15 5.22 -20.62
N LYS A 199 -14.86 4.19 -21.44
CA LYS A 199 -13.73 3.28 -21.25
C LYS A 199 -13.71 2.61 -19.85
N ILE A 200 -14.88 2.26 -19.32
CA ILE A 200 -15.04 1.57 -18.02
C ILE A 200 -14.06 0.40 -17.86
N SER A 201 -13.91 -0.46 -18.87
CA SER A 201 -13.05 -1.65 -18.77
C SER A 201 -11.57 -1.32 -18.48
N THR A 202 -11.04 -0.24 -19.08
CA THR A 202 -9.65 0.18 -18.83
C THR A 202 -9.51 0.75 -17.42
N LEU A 203 -10.42 1.66 -17.03
CA LEU A 203 -10.38 2.33 -15.73
C LEU A 203 -10.72 1.39 -14.57
N ALA A 204 -11.49 0.33 -14.84
CA ALA A 204 -11.82 -0.73 -13.89
C ALA A 204 -10.61 -1.54 -13.43
N ARG A 205 -9.48 -1.45 -14.14
CA ARG A 205 -8.19 -2.00 -13.68
C ARG A 205 -7.73 -1.34 -12.38
N TYR A 206 -7.96 -0.02 -12.26
CA TYR A 206 -7.59 0.74 -11.08
C TYR A 206 -8.72 0.81 -10.06
N LEU A 207 -9.92 1.24 -10.48
CA LEU A 207 -11.10 1.34 -9.63
C LEU A 207 -12.13 0.26 -10.03
N PRO A 208 -12.18 -0.90 -9.36
CA PRO A 208 -13.03 -2.01 -9.77
C PRO A 208 -14.51 -1.63 -9.85
N VAL A 209 -15.24 -2.23 -10.80
CA VAL A 209 -16.67 -1.93 -11.02
C VAL A 209 -17.55 -2.12 -9.78
N ASP A 210 -17.20 -3.05 -8.90
CA ASP A 210 -17.87 -3.27 -7.61
C ASP A 210 -17.73 -2.04 -6.69
N LYS A 211 -16.54 -1.41 -6.69
CA LYS A 211 -16.30 -0.16 -5.96
C LYS A 211 -16.96 1.02 -6.67
N MET A 212 -16.95 1.05 -8.00
CA MET A 212 -17.62 2.11 -8.77
C MET A 212 -19.12 2.20 -8.45
N ILE A 213 -19.82 1.05 -8.29
CA ILE A 213 -21.22 1.06 -7.87
C ILE A 213 -21.35 1.44 -6.38
N GLU A 214 -20.46 0.96 -5.51
CA GLU A 214 -20.45 1.28 -4.08
C GLU A 214 -20.37 2.78 -3.80
N VAL A 215 -19.48 3.51 -4.51
CA VAL A 215 -19.24 4.95 -4.29
C VAL A 215 -20.06 5.85 -5.21
N ASN A 216 -20.95 5.27 -6.02
CA ASN A 216 -21.80 5.99 -6.96
C ASN A 216 -21.00 6.83 -7.98
N ILE A 217 -20.03 6.20 -8.63
CA ILE A 217 -19.28 6.80 -9.74
C ILE A 217 -20.18 7.44 -10.80
N PRO A 218 -21.37 6.90 -11.17
CA PRO A 218 -22.26 7.57 -12.09
C PRO A 218 -22.58 9.03 -11.72
N GLU A 219 -22.82 9.30 -10.45
CA GLU A 219 -23.05 10.66 -9.96
C GLU A 219 -21.78 11.51 -10.04
N MET A 220 -20.64 10.95 -9.65
CA MET A 220 -19.36 11.66 -9.70
C MET A 220 -18.99 12.06 -11.13
N VAL A 221 -19.20 11.17 -12.10
CA VAL A 221 -18.95 11.46 -13.53
C VAL A 221 -19.86 12.58 -14.03
N CYS A 222 -21.14 12.58 -13.66
CA CYS A 222 -22.03 13.70 -13.99
C CYS A 222 -21.52 15.02 -13.39
N ASN A 223 -21.14 15.02 -12.11
CA ASN A 223 -20.62 16.21 -11.44
C ASN A 223 -19.32 16.73 -12.08
N GLU A 224 -18.42 15.84 -12.50
CA GLU A 224 -17.20 16.24 -13.23
C GLU A 224 -17.52 16.74 -14.64
N TYR A 225 -18.47 16.10 -15.34
CA TYR A 225 -18.90 16.51 -16.67
C TYR A 225 -19.45 17.94 -16.69
N GLU A 226 -20.26 18.28 -15.69
CA GLU A 226 -20.84 19.61 -15.53
C GLU A 226 -19.78 20.71 -15.34
N LYS A 227 -18.58 20.38 -14.85
CA LYS A 227 -17.46 21.31 -14.70
C LYS A 227 -16.67 21.53 -15.99
N ILE A 228 -16.71 20.59 -16.93
CA ILE A 228 -15.89 20.58 -18.15
C ILE A 228 -16.70 20.79 -19.45
N LYS A 229 -18.03 20.91 -19.35
CA LYS A 229 -18.89 21.12 -20.51
C LYS A 229 -18.71 22.55 -21.04
N GLU A 230 -18.12 22.67 -22.22
CA GLU A 230 -18.02 23.95 -22.94
C GLU A 230 -19.02 24.02 -24.10
N GLU A 231 -19.31 22.89 -24.76
CA GLU A 231 -20.31 22.77 -25.84
C GLU A 231 -21.05 21.41 -25.80
N GLU A 232 -22.35 21.40 -26.13
CA GLU A 232 -23.27 20.24 -26.03
C GLU A 232 -23.06 19.14 -27.08
N LYS A 233 -21.82 18.69 -27.35
CA LYS A 233 -21.61 17.60 -28.34
C LYS A 233 -22.14 16.25 -27.86
N ASN A 234 -21.87 15.90 -26.61
CA ASN A 234 -22.33 14.67 -25.97
C ASN A 234 -23.02 15.03 -24.64
N LYS A 235 -23.92 14.19 -24.14
CA LYS A 235 -24.52 14.37 -22.81
C LYS A 235 -24.32 13.11 -22.00
N VAL A 236 -23.80 13.27 -20.78
CA VAL A 236 -23.70 12.14 -19.84
C VAL A 236 -25.10 11.76 -19.38
N ASP A 237 -25.48 10.52 -19.65
CA ASP A 237 -26.66 9.90 -19.08
C ASP A 237 -26.25 9.02 -17.89
N LYS A 238 -26.55 9.51 -16.68
CA LYS A 238 -26.31 8.82 -15.41
C LYS A 238 -26.91 7.41 -15.39
N SER A 239 -28.12 7.23 -15.94
CA SER A 239 -28.83 5.95 -15.95
C SER A 239 -28.16 4.96 -16.89
N SER A 240 -27.75 5.43 -18.07
CA SER A 240 -26.95 4.64 -19.01
C SER A 240 -25.61 4.22 -18.41
N LEU A 241 -24.90 5.14 -17.74
CA LEU A 241 -23.62 4.85 -17.09
C LEU A 241 -23.77 3.80 -15.97
N LYS A 242 -24.78 3.95 -15.11
CA LYS A 242 -25.10 2.95 -14.08
C LYS A 242 -25.40 1.60 -14.71
N THR A 243 -26.14 1.57 -15.82
CA THR A 243 -26.44 0.33 -16.56
C THR A 243 -25.18 -0.33 -17.11
N GLN A 244 -24.23 0.43 -17.69
CA GLN A 244 -22.96 -0.10 -18.19
C GLN A 244 -22.11 -0.70 -17.08
N ILE A 245 -22.02 -0.03 -15.92
CA ILE A 245 -21.31 -0.56 -14.74
C ILE A 245 -21.95 -1.88 -14.27
N LEU A 246 -23.28 -1.92 -14.17
CA LEU A 246 -24.01 -3.15 -13.82
C LEU A 246 -23.78 -4.27 -14.84
N GLN A 247 -23.66 -3.97 -16.13
CA GLN A 247 -23.35 -4.95 -17.17
C GLN A 247 -21.93 -5.53 -17.01
N GLU A 248 -20.93 -4.70 -16.69
CA GLU A 248 -19.57 -5.17 -16.42
C GLU A 248 -19.50 -5.99 -15.12
N ILE A 249 -20.23 -5.60 -14.07
CA ILE A 249 -20.40 -6.44 -12.87
C ILE A 249 -21.04 -7.78 -13.25
N ALA A 250 -22.12 -7.78 -14.04
CA ALA A 250 -22.80 -9.00 -14.47
C ALA A 250 -21.87 -9.94 -15.25
N LYS A 251 -21.02 -9.38 -16.11
CA LYS A 251 -19.97 -10.11 -16.84
C LYS A 251 -18.96 -10.74 -15.87
N LYS A 252 -18.47 -9.98 -14.89
CA LYS A 252 -17.56 -10.48 -13.86
C LYS A 252 -18.19 -11.62 -13.06
N VAL A 253 -19.42 -11.44 -12.59
CA VAL A 253 -20.21 -12.45 -11.87
C VAL A 253 -20.36 -13.73 -12.69
N ALA A 254 -20.68 -13.60 -13.99
CA ALA A 254 -20.83 -14.74 -14.87
C ALA A 254 -19.51 -15.52 -15.07
N ASN A 255 -18.39 -14.80 -15.20
CA ASN A 255 -17.07 -15.43 -15.31
C ASN A 255 -16.71 -16.17 -14.01
N SER A 256 -16.88 -15.53 -12.85
CA SER A 256 -16.64 -16.18 -11.54
C SER A 256 -17.51 -17.41 -11.33
N TYR A 257 -18.78 -17.39 -11.78
CA TYR A 257 -19.66 -18.56 -11.72
C TYR A 257 -19.15 -19.72 -12.57
N GLN A 258 -18.55 -19.44 -13.74
CA GLN A 258 -17.96 -20.50 -14.58
C GLN A 258 -16.75 -21.16 -13.92
N GLU A 259 -16.02 -20.44 -13.08
CA GLU A 259 -14.85 -20.94 -12.34
C GLU A 259 -15.23 -21.64 -11.03
N VAL A 260 -16.14 -21.05 -10.25
CA VAL A 260 -16.43 -21.43 -8.86
C VAL A 260 -17.76 -22.18 -8.72
N GLY A 261 -18.64 -22.11 -9.71
CA GLY A 261 -19.97 -22.73 -9.68
C GLY A 261 -21.00 -21.98 -8.82
N GLU A 262 -20.66 -20.80 -8.28
CA GLU A 262 -21.55 -19.98 -7.46
C GLU A 262 -21.63 -18.52 -7.96
N PHE A 263 -22.82 -17.94 -7.91
CA PHE A 263 -23.03 -16.52 -8.19
C PHE A 263 -22.68 -15.69 -6.94
N VAL A 264 -21.67 -14.82 -7.07
CA VAL A 264 -21.25 -13.90 -6.00
C VAL A 264 -21.52 -12.47 -6.46
N ILE A 265 -22.62 -11.88 -5.96
CA ILE A 265 -23.04 -10.52 -6.34
C ILE A 265 -22.43 -9.50 -5.37
N PRO A 266 -21.81 -8.41 -5.86
CA PRO A 266 -21.34 -7.32 -5.00
C PRO A 266 -22.45 -6.77 -4.11
N GLN A 267 -22.13 -6.57 -2.84
CA GLN A 267 -23.07 -6.16 -1.80
C GLN A 267 -22.76 -4.73 -1.38
N SER A 268 -23.49 -3.75 -1.91
CA SER A 268 -23.35 -2.34 -1.54
C SER A 268 -24.70 -1.67 -1.35
N ARG A 269 -24.74 -0.54 -0.65
CA ARG A 269 -25.98 0.24 -0.48
C ARG A 269 -26.63 0.61 -1.82
N ASN A 270 -25.84 0.90 -2.84
CA ASN A 270 -26.36 1.25 -4.16
C ASN A 270 -26.86 0.02 -4.94
N MET A 271 -26.37 -1.19 -4.61
CA MET A 271 -26.93 -2.45 -5.11
C MET A 271 -28.28 -2.77 -4.47
N THR A 272 -28.45 -2.54 -3.16
CA THR A 272 -29.75 -2.76 -2.49
C THR A 272 -30.83 -1.76 -2.90
N GLN A 273 -30.42 -0.62 -3.46
CA GLN A 273 -31.30 0.42 -3.98
C GLN A 273 -31.59 0.32 -5.48
N LEU A 274 -31.22 -0.79 -6.14
CA LEU A 274 -31.61 -1.00 -7.53
C LEU A 274 -33.13 -1.03 -7.66
N THR A 275 -33.64 -0.33 -8.67
CA THR A 275 -35.04 -0.44 -9.06
C THR A 275 -35.32 -1.84 -9.61
N ARG A 276 -36.59 -2.26 -9.59
CA ARG A 276 -36.99 -3.55 -10.16
C ARG A 276 -36.54 -3.74 -11.62
N LYS A 277 -36.61 -2.69 -12.43
CA LYS A 277 -36.16 -2.72 -13.83
C LYS A 277 -34.65 -2.92 -13.94
N GLU A 278 -33.86 -2.25 -13.10
CA GLU A 278 -32.40 -2.42 -13.05
C GLU A 278 -32.03 -3.83 -12.57
N GLU A 279 -32.69 -4.34 -11.53
CA GLU A 279 -32.52 -5.71 -11.03
C GLU A 279 -32.79 -6.74 -12.14
N GLU A 280 -33.91 -6.62 -12.85
CA GLU A 280 -34.27 -7.52 -13.96
C GLU A 280 -33.26 -7.44 -15.11
N ASN A 281 -32.78 -6.25 -15.47
CA ASN A 281 -31.77 -6.06 -16.51
C ASN A 281 -30.41 -6.63 -16.09
N PHE A 282 -30.02 -6.49 -14.84
CA PHE A 282 -28.79 -7.04 -14.29
C PHE A 282 -28.80 -8.58 -14.33
N ILE A 283 -29.89 -9.21 -13.88
CA ILE A 283 -30.08 -10.67 -13.94
C ILE A 283 -30.06 -11.18 -15.39
N LYS A 284 -30.74 -10.48 -16.31
CA LYS A 284 -30.69 -10.79 -17.76
C LYS A 284 -29.28 -10.69 -18.34
N SER A 285 -28.48 -9.73 -17.87
CA SER A 285 -27.09 -9.58 -18.28
C SER A 285 -26.24 -10.75 -17.80
N ILE A 286 -26.37 -11.18 -16.54
CA ILE A 286 -25.70 -12.38 -16.01
C ILE A 286 -26.07 -13.60 -16.87
N GLN A 287 -27.37 -13.81 -17.12
CA GLN A 287 -27.85 -14.93 -17.94
C GLN A 287 -27.23 -14.94 -19.34
N THR A 288 -27.13 -13.76 -19.97
CA THR A 288 -26.49 -13.59 -21.28
C THR A 288 -25.03 -14.03 -21.25
N TYR A 289 -24.26 -13.57 -20.24
CA TYR A 289 -22.82 -13.88 -20.15
C TYR A 289 -22.52 -15.32 -19.74
N VAL A 290 -23.35 -15.93 -18.88
CA VAL A 290 -23.23 -17.36 -18.54
C VAL A 290 -23.58 -18.26 -19.73
N ARG A 291 -24.27 -17.72 -20.74
CA ARG A 291 -24.76 -18.44 -21.94
C ARG A 291 -25.66 -19.63 -21.60
N LYS A 292 -26.38 -19.56 -20.47
CA LYS A 292 -27.33 -20.58 -20.01
C LYS A 292 -28.50 -19.92 -19.33
N LYS A 293 -29.68 -20.54 -19.41
CA LYS A 293 -30.86 -20.09 -18.65
C LYS A 293 -30.63 -20.34 -17.16
N LEU A 294 -30.82 -19.31 -16.33
CA LEU A 294 -30.70 -19.43 -14.88
C LEU A 294 -31.88 -20.22 -14.31
N ARG A 295 -31.64 -21.07 -13.31
CA ARG A 295 -32.72 -21.75 -12.59
C ARG A 295 -33.45 -20.76 -11.69
N ALA A 296 -34.68 -21.08 -11.31
CA ALA A 296 -35.46 -20.24 -10.40
C ALA A 296 -34.73 -20.02 -9.06
N THR A 297 -34.06 -21.06 -8.54
CA THR A 297 -33.22 -20.99 -7.34
C THR A 297 -32.05 -20.03 -7.48
N ASP A 298 -31.37 -20.04 -8.64
CA ASP A 298 -30.25 -19.15 -8.93
C ASP A 298 -30.72 -17.70 -8.96
N ILE A 299 -31.86 -17.44 -9.63
CA ILE A 299 -32.45 -16.11 -9.71
C ILE A 299 -32.86 -15.61 -8.31
N THR A 300 -33.49 -16.46 -7.50
CA THR A 300 -33.86 -16.10 -6.13
C THR A 300 -32.62 -15.76 -5.30
N SER A 301 -31.57 -16.60 -5.36
CA SER A 301 -30.30 -16.33 -4.67
C SER A 301 -29.65 -15.02 -5.10
N ILE A 302 -29.59 -14.74 -6.42
CA ILE A 302 -29.07 -13.48 -6.93
C ILE A 302 -29.87 -12.29 -6.40
N ARG A 303 -31.21 -12.37 -6.37
CA ARG A 303 -32.07 -11.31 -5.82
C ARG A 303 -31.87 -11.11 -4.33
N ASP A 304 -31.74 -12.20 -3.58
CA ASP A 304 -31.53 -12.13 -2.14
C ASP A 304 -30.17 -11.50 -1.83
N GLN A 305 -29.15 -11.82 -2.61
CA GLN A 305 -27.89 -11.10 -2.59
C GLN A 305 -28.10 -9.62 -2.96
N ILE A 306 -28.69 -9.26 -4.10
CA ILE A 306 -28.88 -7.83 -4.46
C ILE A 306 -29.57 -7.02 -3.34
N ARG A 307 -30.53 -7.64 -2.64
CA ARG A 307 -31.32 -7.00 -1.58
C ARG A 307 -30.70 -7.09 -0.19
N GLY A 308 -29.52 -7.70 -0.04
CA GLY A 308 -28.83 -7.86 1.25
C GLY A 308 -29.54 -8.83 2.21
N ARG A 309 -30.23 -9.85 1.68
CA ARG A 309 -30.98 -10.86 2.44
C ARG A 309 -30.28 -12.24 2.48
N ASP A 310 -29.06 -12.36 1.93
CA ASP A 310 -28.29 -13.61 1.98
C ASP A 310 -27.69 -13.81 3.38
N THR A 311 -28.07 -14.87 4.09
CA THR A 311 -27.59 -15.19 5.44
C THR A 311 -26.11 -15.58 5.48
N ASN A 312 -25.51 -15.97 4.36
CA ASN A 312 -24.07 -16.28 4.25
C ASN A 312 -23.22 -15.06 3.85
N MET A 313 -23.80 -13.85 3.92
CA MET A 313 -23.20 -12.58 3.48
C MET A 313 -21.82 -12.30 4.08
N LEU A 314 -21.64 -12.52 5.38
CA LEU A 314 -20.35 -12.31 6.05
C LEU A 314 -19.28 -13.23 5.46
N LEU A 315 -19.58 -14.53 5.34
CA LEU A 315 -18.63 -15.53 4.86
C LEU A 315 -18.19 -15.25 3.41
N LYS A 316 -19.12 -14.90 2.52
CA LYS A 316 -18.80 -14.57 1.12
C LYS A 316 -17.98 -13.28 1.00
N GLN A 317 -18.25 -12.26 1.81
CA GLN A 317 -17.43 -11.04 1.86
C GLN A 317 -16.03 -11.31 2.38
N TYR A 318 -15.87 -12.18 3.39
CA TYR A 318 -14.56 -12.61 3.87
C TYR A 318 -13.78 -13.35 2.76
N ILE A 319 -14.43 -14.24 2.01
CA ILE A 319 -13.81 -14.95 0.89
C ILE A 319 -13.31 -14.00 -0.20
N GLU A 320 -14.09 -12.98 -0.57
CA GLU A 320 -13.64 -11.98 -1.55
C GLU A 320 -12.50 -11.09 -1.04
N LYS A 321 -12.48 -10.74 0.25
CA LYS A 321 -11.35 -10.04 0.86
C LYS A 321 -10.10 -10.91 0.86
N MET A 322 -10.23 -12.20 1.18
CA MET A 322 -9.13 -13.17 1.16
C MET A 322 -8.52 -13.33 -0.24
N LYS A 323 -9.34 -13.37 -1.30
CA LYS A 323 -8.83 -13.46 -2.68
C LYS A 323 -7.96 -12.28 -3.12
N ARG A 324 -8.04 -11.14 -2.44
CA ARG A 324 -7.24 -9.95 -2.75
C ARG A 324 -5.89 -9.94 -2.03
N LEU A 325 -5.66 -10.88 -1.10
CA LEU A 325 -4.39 -10.99 -0.39
C LEU A 325 -3.31 -11.60 -1.31
N PRO A 326 -2.05 -11.16 -1.19
CA PRO A 326 -0.92 -11.88 -1.77
C PRO A 326 -0.90 -13.34 -1.32
N LYS A 327 -0.50 -14.26 -2.21
CA LYS A 327 -0.58 -15.71 -1.96
C LYS A 327 0.04 -16.14 -0.62
N ALA A 328 1.22 -15.61 -0.28
CA ALA A 328 1.90 -15.91 0.99
C ALA A 328 1.09 -15.45 2.22
N GLN A 329 0.43 -14.28 2.14
CA GLN A 329 -0.43 -13.78 3.22
C GLN A 329 -1.72 -14.58 3.34
N LEU A 330 -2.29 -15.02 2.21
CA LEU A 330 -3.47 -15.87 2.19
C LEU A 330 -3.18 -17.24 2.81
N GLU A 331 -2.04 -17.86 2.48
CA GLU A 331 -1.61 -19.14 3.07
C GLU A 331 -1.41 -19.03 4.58
N MET A 332 -0.71 -17.99 5.05
CA MET A 332 -0.60 -17.71 6.49
C MET A 332 -1.96 -17.50 7.15
N PHE A 333 -2.85 -16.72 6.53
CA PHE A 333 -4.18 -16.46 7.07
C PHE A 333 -5.00 -17.75 7.20
N ILE A 334 -5.03 -18.59 6.16
CA ILE A 334 -5.75 -19.87 6.17
C ILE A 334 -5.19 -20.80 7.24
N HIS A 335 -3.87 -20.88 7.37
CA HIS A 335 -3.23 -21.70 8.39
C HIS A 335 -3.60 -21.25 9.81
N ASN A 336 -3.43 -19.95 10.11
CA ASN A 336 -3.71 -19.40 11.44
C ASN A 336 -5.19 -19.50 11.83
N ILE A 337 -6.11 -19.28 10.87
CA ILE A 337 -7.54 -19.44 11.12
C ILE A 337 -7.90 -20.93 11.28
N GLY A 338 -7.26 -21.83 10.52
CA GLY A 338 -7.41 -23.27 10.69
C GLY A 338 -7.11 -23.69 12.13
N GLU A 339 -5.95 -23.29 12.66
CA GLU A 339 -5.55 -23.58 14.05
C GLU A 339 -6.55 -22.99 15.07
N LEU A 340 -6.93 -21.72 14.91
CA LEU A 340 -7.89 -21.05 15.81
C LEU A 340 -9.29 -21.66 15.78
N VAL A 341 -9.74 -22.21 14.64
CA VAL A 341 -11.07 -22.84 14.51
C VAL A 341 -11.06 -24.28 15.05
N GLU A 342 -9.92 -24.97 14.96
CA GLU A 342 -9.75 -26.31 15.51
C GLU A 342 -9.63 -26.30 17.05
N ASN A 343 -9.15 -25.21 17.64
CA ASN A 343 -8.98 -25.06 19.10
C ASN A 343 -9.83 -23.92 19.72
N ASN A 344 -10.96 -24.30 20.34
CA ASN A 344 -11.87 -23.35 21.02
C ASN A 344 -11.23 -22.55 22.17
N GLU A 345 -10.19 -23.08 22.82
CA GLU A 345 -9.50 -22.38 23.91
C GLU A 345 -8.64 -21.24 23.36
N GLU A 346 -7.90 -21.49 22.28
CA GLU A 346 -7.10 -20.46 21.59
C GLU A 346 -7.98 -19.34 21.02
N LEU A 347 -9.15 -19.69 20.47
CA LEU A 347 -10.13 -18.70 20.01
C LEU A 347 -10.63 -17.81 21.15
N THR A 348 -10.79 -18.37 22.34
CA THR A 348 -11.22 -17.64 23.54
C THR A 348 -10.12 -16.70 24.02
N VAL A 349 -8.89 -17.18 24.12
CA VAL A 349 -7.71 -16.35 24.46
C VAL A 349 -7.54 -15.21 23.47
N TYR A 350 -7.67 -15.49 22.16
CA TYR A 350 -7.59 -14.46 21.12
C TYR A 350 -8.65 -13.36 21.32
N LYS A 351 -9.89 -13.73 21.64
CA LYS A 351 -10.95 -12.75 21.94
C LYS A 351 -10.63 -11.90 23.16
N GLU A 352 -10.16 -12.52 24.24
CA GLU A 352 -9.80 -11.81 25.47
C GLU A 352 -8.64 -10.81 25.24
N LEU A 353 -7.62 -11.21 24.48
CA LEU A 353 -6.50 -10.33 24.11
C LEU A 353 -6.93 -9.17 23.22
N LYS A 354 -7.91 -9.41 22.34
CA LYS A 354 -8.49 -8.36 21.50
C LYS A 354 -9.33 -7.40 22.34
N ASP A 355 -10.24 -7.92 23.16
CA ASP A 355 -11.16 -7.11 23.96
C ASP A 355 -10.41 -6.31 25.04
N SER A 356 -9.25 -6.79 25.50
CA SER A 356 -8.35 -6.04 26.39
C SER A 356 -7.55 -4.94 25.68
N GLY A 357 -7.67 -4.81 24.35
CA GLY A 357 -6.91 -3.86 23.53
C GLY A 357 -5.43 -4.20 23.37
N MET A 358 -4.99 -5.41 23.77
CA MET A 358 -3.57 -5.79 23.67
C MET A 358 -3.14 -5.92 22.22
N ILE A 359 -4.01 -6.47 21.36
CA ILE A 359 -3.73 -6.64 19.93
C ILE A 359 -3.56 -5.27 19.24
N GLU A 360 -4.48 -4.33 19.46
CA GLU A 360 -4.41 -2.98 18.87
C GLU A 360 -3.19 -2.20 19.35
N ASN A 361 -2.77 -2.39 20.61
CA ASN A 361 -1.58 -1.73 21.13
C ASN A 361 -0.29 -2.33 20.57
N LEU A 362 -0.24 -3.66 20.38
CA LEU A 362 0.89 -4.31 19.72
C LEU A 362 1.06 -3.83 18.28
N GLN A 363 -0.03 -3.58 17.56
CA GLN A 363 0.01 -3.08 16.18
C GLN A 363 0.67 -1.69 16.03
N LYS A 364 0.78 -0.91 17.11
CA LYS A 364 1.42 0.42 17.10
C LYS A 364 2.94 0.35 17.24
N PHE A 365 3.49 -0.82 17.52
CA PHE A 365 4.94 -1.01 17.68
C PHE A 365 5.59 -1.55 16.40
N SER A 366 6.88 -1.23 16.23
CA SER A 366 7.71 -1.86 15.19
C SER A 366 7.83 -3.36 15.41
N ASP A 367 8.19 -4.10 14.37
CA ASP A 367 8.32 -5.56 14.42
C ASP A 367 9.24 -6.05 15.54
N ASP A 368 10.37 -5.37 15.74
CA ASP A 368 11.32 -5.73 16.79
C ASP A 368 10.77 -5.46 18.20
N LYS A 369 10.12 -4.30 18.38
CA LYS A 369 9.45 -3.98 19.66
C LYS A 369 8.30 -4.93 19.96
N ARG A 370 7.57 -5.38 18.93
CA ARG A 370 6.53 -6.41 19.08
C ARG A 370 7.13 -7.74 19.56
N LYS A 371 8.23 -8.20 18.95
CA LYS A 371 8.91 -9.44 19.35
C LYS A 371 9.41 -9.37 20.79
N ASP A 372 10.04 -8.26 21.18
CA ASP A 372 10.52 -8.06 22.54
C ASP A 372 9.38 -8.08 23.56
N TYR A 373 8.27 -7.41 23.25
CA TYR A 373 7.09 -7.39 24.12
C TYR A 373 6.47 -8.78 24.26
N ILE A 374 6.31 -9.52 23.15
CA ILE A 374 5.78 -10.89 23.16
C ILE A 374 6.69 -11.81 23.98
N LYS A 375 8.02 -11.65 23.87
CA LYS A 375 8.98 -12.43 24.66
C LYS A 375 8.82 -12.17 26.14
N VAL A 376 8.76 -10.91 26.58
CA VAL A 376 8.54 -10.55 28.00
C VAL A 376 7.22 -11.11 28.52
N LEU A 377 6.17 -11.04 27.71
CA LEU A 377 4.87 -11.59 28.07
C LEU A 377 4.93 -13.11 28.22
N ASN A 378 5.58 -13.81 27.29
CA ASN A 378 5.78 -15.25 27.34
C ASN A 378 6.58 -15.67 28.59
N ASP A 379 7.71 -15.00 28.86
CA ASP A 379 8.54 -15.26 30.04
C ASP A 379 7.75 -15.05 31.34
N THR A 380 6.90 -14.03 31.38
CA THR A 380 6.05 -13.73 32.54
C THR A 380 4.97 -14.80 32.76
N VAL A 381 4.34 -15.26 31.68
CA VAL A 381 3.33 -16.34 31.73
C VAL A 381 4.01 -17.64 32.17
N GLN A 382 5.13 -18.01 31.56
CA GLN A 382 5.91 -19.20 31.88
C GLN A 382 6.27 -19.22 33.37
N LYS A 383 6.80 -18.11 33.89
CA LYS A 383 7.14 -17.97 35.31
C LYS A 383 5.94 -18.19 36.24
N ARG A 384 4.76 -17.65 35.88
CA ARG A 384 3.53 -17.86 36.67
C ARG A 384 3.02 -19.31 36.62
N VAL A 385 3.20 -19.99 35.50
CA VAL A 385 2.86 -21.42 35.35
C VAL A 385 3.80 -22.28 36.21
N GLU A 386 5.08 -21.95 36.23
CA GLU A 386 6.09 -22.59 37.09
C GLU A 386 5.81 -22.34 38.58
N GLU A 387 5.49 -21.10 38.98
CA GLU A 387 5.13 -20.76 40.36
C GLU A 387 3.86 -21.47 40.85
N LYS A 388 2.88 -21.70 39.96
CA LYS A 388 1.66 -22.47 40.29
C LYS A 388 1.92 -23.97 40.39
N SER A 389 2.86 -24.52 39.62
CA SER A 389 3.21 -25.95 39.69
C SER A 389 4.07 -26.30 40.90
N HIS A 390 4.82 -25.34 41.45
CA HIS A 390 5.64 -25.54 42.66
C HIS A 390 4.89 -25.37 43.99
N ASN A 391 3.65 -24.88 43.97
CA ASN A 391 2.82 -24.64 45.17
C ASN A 391 1.79 -25.75 45.45
N ASN A 392 2.01 -26.98 44.98
CA ASN A 392 1.19 -28.14 45.38
C ASN A 392 1.51 -28.53 46.83
N PRO A 393 0.60 -28.37 47.81
CA PRO A 393 0.86 -28.67 49.21
C PRO A 393 0.55 -30.15 49.47
N ASN A 394 1.51 -31.03 49.20
CA ASN A 394 1.40 -32.44 49.61
C ASN A 394 2.72 -33.00 50.18
N ASP A 395 3.43 -32.17 50.95
CA ASP A 395 4.50 -32.65 51.82
C ASP A 395 4.49 -31.89 53.16
N LYS A 396 3.69 -32.40 54.10
CA LYS A 396 3.95 -32.25 55.53
C LYS A 396 3.77 -33.63 56.17
N GLN A 397 4.86 -34.39 56.23
CA GLN A 397 5.01 -35.51 57.14
C GLN A 397 5.24 -35.01 58.58
N THR A 398 4.23 -35.27 59.43
CA THR A 398 4.28 -35.73 60.85
C THR A 398 4.97 -34.88 61.93
N PRO A 399 4.48 -34.94 63.19
CA PRO A 399 4.87 -36.05 64.07
C PRO A 399 3.69 -36.79 64.71
N ASN A 400 3.96 -38.07 64.98
CA ASN A 400 3.23 -38.95 65.89
C ASN A 400 3.06 -38.28 67.26
N ASP A 401 1.86 -38.39 67.83
CA ASP A 401 1.68 -38.63 69.26
C ASP A 401 0.74 -39.82 69.41
N GLU A 402 1.28 -40.88 70.03
CA GLU A 402 0.59 -42.12 70.39
C GLU A 402 -0.42 -41.89 71.54
N PRO A 403 -1.34 -42.85 71.77
CA PRO A 403 -2.55 -42.64 72.55
C PRO A 403 -2.37 -42.92 74.05
N GLU A 404 -3.09 -42.19 74.89
CA GLU A 404 -3.39 -42.64 76.25
C GLU A 404 -4.91 -42.78 76.44
N ILE A 405 -5.29 -44.05 76.65
CA ILE A 405 -6.40 -44.64 77.44
C ILE A 405 -7.53 -43.72 77.89
#